data_AF-A0A504Y8X9-F1
#
_entry.id   AF-A0A504Y8X9-F1
#
_cell.length_a   1.000
_cell.length_b   1.000
_cell.length_c   1.000
_cell.angle_alpha   90.00
_cell.angle_beta   90.00
_cell.angle_gamma   90.00
#
_symmetry.space_group_name_H-M   'P 1'
#
loop_
_entity.id
_entity.type
_entity.pdbx_description
1 polymer ?
#
loop_
_entity_poly.entity_id
_entity_poly.type
_entity_poly.pdbx_seq_one_letter_code
_entity_poly.pdbx_strand_id
1 'polypeptide(L)'
;MLSKRPKNVPEIVMNEVDRWPSHAAGRSYASSSILVSNGRLIVLSEEETKIPNLIPKPKFLSYLEDRISKNLATVKSGDIEGRLQVFREAFSTILTTFKTYEPILTQIYREYEVAFNHYKLEIQKLRPAKVAFVLRIYMISQEYLWTIYQECDERILAMQKRERPELEELQHKISQLKCVISEQKEEQTMMQLEIEKLKESLEEEHARYRHESDARNLLITEINTMRNQYNEIEGVARQTQAIAKEAGDPTLLKIALENARKAQSKAEFELIRLKSEYVDIVPKKEYDALEQKYQDQWTLMEEYKTKFAEATSNLKTFEEQLAAVTAERDEYMSSIHQLNTVSTPRPDWNEVGRRLPCGENKWNEATQGMTSREKLNHLLHEMDAIGKETNPQPTSFSAKASLVSGHSDQNTDADADNAMEEFFEQVELA
;
A
#
# COMPACT_ATOMS: atom_id res chain seq x y z
N MET A 1 61.68 31.32 -6.91
CA MET A 1 62.35 31.00 -5.64
C MET A 1 63.46 29.99 -5.91
N LEU A 2 64.63 30.26 -5.36
CA LEU A 2 65.90 29.57 -5.59
C LEU A 2 65.83 28.10 -5.14
N SER A 3 65.85 27.16 -6.10
CA SER A 3 65.92 25.72 -5.81
C SER A 3 67.38 25.28 -5.70
N LYS A 4 67.67 24.65 -4.56
CA LYS A 4 68.99 24.16 -4.15
C LYS A 4 69.50 23.11 -5.15
N ARG A 5 70.74 23.28 -5.61
CA ARG A 5 71.45 22.27 -6.42
C ARG A 5 71.62 20.97 -5.61
N PRO A 6 71.22 19.80 -6.13
CA PRO A 6 71.62 18.54 -5.51
C PRO A 6 73.11 18.28 -5.76
N LYS A 7 73.86 18.14 -4.66
CA LYS A 7 75.26 17.70 -4.64
C LYS A 7 75.30 16.18 -4.82
N ASN A 8 75.43 15.73 -6.06
CA ASN A 8 76.13 14.52 -6.53
C ASN A 8 75.58 14.18 -7.91
N VAL A 9 76.22 14.75 -8.93
CA VAL A 9 76.16 14.20 -10.28
C VAL A 9 77.56 13.65 -10.52
N PRO A 10 77.73 12.34 -10.78
CA PRO A 10 79.04 11.84 -11.20
C PRO A 10 79.39 12.54 -12.51
N GLU A 11 80.46 13.32 -12.46
CA GLU A 11 81.05 13.99 -13.62
C GLU A 11 81.67 12.91 -14.51
N ILE A 12 80.85 12.33 -15.39
CA ILE A 12 81.34 11.43 -16.42
C ILE A 12 81.88 12.32 -17.53
N VAL A 13 83.18 12.56 -17.49
CA VAL A 13 83.94 13.09 -18.64
C VAL A 13 83.96 12.01 -19.71
N MET A 14 82.96 11.99 -20.60
CA MET A 14 82.97 11.17 -21.80
C MET A 14 83.71 11.93 -22.91
N ASN A 15 85.02 11.74 -22.98
CA ASN A 15 85.89 12.41 -23.96
C ASN A 15 85.76 11.91 -25.40
N GLU A 16 84.96 10.89 -25.68
CA GLU A 16 84.65 10.48 -27.05
C GLU A 16 83.17 10.13 -27.14
N VAL A 17 82.41 10.94 -27.88
CA VAL A 17 81.06 10.56 -28.35
C VAL A 17 81.29 9.41 -29.32
N ASP A 18 81.34 8.19 -28.78
CA ASP A 18 81.54 6.95 -29.52
C ASP A 18 80.59 6.88 -30.72
N ARG A 19 81.12 7.24 -31.88
CA ARG A 19 80.64 6.89 -33.23
C ARG A 19 79.12 7.00 -33.40
N TRP A 20 78.53 8.13 -33.02
CA TRP A 20 77.18 8.54 -33.41
C TRP A 20 77.24 9.62 -34.50
N PRO A 21 76.58 9.47 -35.67
CA PRO A 21 75.53 8.52 -36.00
C PRO A 21 76.03 7.26 -36.73
N SER A 22 77.33 6.92 -36.70
CA SER A 22 77.87 5.74 -37.39
C SER A 22 77.28 4.39 -36.93
N HIS A 23 76.64 4.31 -35.76
CA HIS A 23 75.77 3.18 -35.37
C HIS A 23 74.55 2.98 -36.29
N ALA A 24 74.01 4.05 -36.90
CA ALA A 24 72.86 3.96 -37.82
C ALA A 24 73.26 3.54 -39.24
N ALA A 25 74.49 3.85 -39.67
CA ALA A 25 75.00 3.55 -41.01
C ALA A 25 75.28 2.05 -41.26
N GLY A 26 75.32 1.22 -40.20
CA GLY A 26 75.53 -0.23 -40.30
C GLY A 26 74.26 -1.06 -40.51
N ARG A 27 73.08 -0.43 -40.61
CA ARG A 27 71.80 -1.12 -40.80
C ARG A 27 71.45 -1.24 -42.29
N SER A 28 72.26 -1.99 -43.04
CA SER A 28 71.87 -2.48 -44.36
C SER A 28 71.31 -3.90 -44.20
N TYR A 29 70.00 -4.03 -43.95
CA TYR A 29 69.36 -5.34 -43.88
C TYR A 29 69.04 -5.82 -45.31
N ALA A 30 69.53 -7.00 -45.69
CA ALA A 30 68.84 -7.81 -46.69
C ALA A 30 67.75 -8.58 -45.93
N SER A 31 66.47 -8.31 -46.23
CA SER A 31 65.33 -8.83 -45.46
C SER A 31 65.09 -10.33 -45.60
N SER A 32 65.89 -11.05 -46.39
CA SER A 32 65.89 -12.50 -46.49
C SER A 32 67.22 -13.01 -47.02
N SER A 33 67.66 -14.16 -46.51
CA SER A 33 68.83 -14.88 -47.03
C SER A 33 68.41 -16.27 -47.50
N ILE A 34 68.95 -16.73 -48.63
CA ILE A 34 68.57 -18.00 -49.25
C ILE A 34 69.68 -19.03 -48.99
N LEU A 35 69.32 -20.18 -48.43
CA LEU A 35 70.24 -21.30 -48.20
C LEU A 35 69.74 -22.54 -48.95
N VAL A 36 70.66 -23.30 -49.55
CA VAL A 36 70.34 -24.57 -50.22
C VAL A 36 70.59 -25.70 -49.23
N SER A 37 69.53 -26.43 -48.86
CA SER A 37 69.64 -27.65 -48.07
C SER A 37 68.89 -28.77 -48.79
N ASN A 38 69.53 -29.94 -48.95
CA ASN A 38 68.99 -31.12 -49.64
C ASN A 38 68.37 -30.81 -51.02
N GLY A 39 69.03 -29.96 -51.82
CA GLY A 39 68.64 -29.68 -53.21
C GLY A 39 67.40 -28.79 -53.38
N ARG A 40 66.89 -28.15 -52.32
CA ARG A 40 65.85 -27.10 -52.41
C ARG A 40 66.35 -25.79 -51.79
N LEU A 41 65.97 -24.67 -52.42
CA LEU A 41 66.21 -23.31 -51.93
C LEU A 41 65.19 -23.00 -50.84
N ILE A 42 65.66 -22.63 -49.64
CA ILE A 42 64.83 -22.20 -48.52
C ILE A 42 65.13 -20.72 -48.26
N VAL A 43 64.09 -19.90 -48.20
CA VAL A 43 64.18 -18.46 -47.89
C VAL A 43 64.00 -18.30 -46.38
N LEU A 44 65.04 -17.80 -45.69
CA LEU A 44 64.99 -17.52 -44.25
C LEU A 44 64.50 -16.09 -44.00
N SER A 45 63.57 -15.91 -43.07
CA SER A 45 63.08 -14.60 -42.63
C SER A 45 64.00 -13.97 -41.56
N GLU A 46 63.79 -12.69 -41.26
CA GLU A 46 64.61 -11.87 -40.36
C GLU A 46 64.73 -12.44 -38.92
N GLU A 47 63.74 -13.23 -38.47
CA GLU A 47 63.72 -13.85 -37.14
C GLU A 47 64.59 -15.12 -37.04
N GLU A 48 64.80 -15.82 -38.16
CA GLU A 48 65.52 -17.10 -38.20
C GLU A 48 67.01 -16.94 -38.45
N THR A 49 67.44 -15.82 -39.06
CA THR A 49 68.85 -15.61 -39.44
C THR A 49 69.78 -15.24 -38.29
N LYS A 50 69.26 -14.87 -37.10
CA LYS A 50 70.04 -14.49 -35.89
C LYS A 50 71.36 -13.77 -36.20
N ILE A 51 71.37 -12.84 -37.15
CA ILE A 51 72.56 -12.02 -37.41
C ILE A 51 72.64 -11.03 -36.25
N PRO A 52 73.65 -11.11 -35.37
CA PRO A 52 73.76 -10.19 -34.24
C PRO A 52 73.98 -8.78 -34.79
N ASN A 53 73.28 -7.78 -34.24
CA ASN A 53 73.59 -6.38 -34.51
C ASN A 53 75.07 -6.13 -34.16
N LEU A 54 75.94 -6.05 -35.18
CA LEU A 54 77.39 -6.08 -35.03
C LEU A 54 77.99 -4.79 -34.42
N ILE A 55 77.16 -3.82 -34.05
CA ILE A 55 77.60 -2.56 -33.41
C ILE A 55 76.82 -2.41 -32.10
N PRO A 56 77.49 -2.50 -30.93
CA PRO A 56 76.83 -2.34 -29.65
C PRO A 56 76.19 -0.95 -29.54
N LYS A 57 74.97 -0.91 -28.99
CA LYS A 57 74.23 0.33 -28.77
C LYS A 57 75.10 1.31 -27.98
N PRO A 58 75.19 2.59 -28.38
CA PRO A 58 75.95 3.58 -27.64
C PRO A 58 75.51 3.63 -26.18
N LYS A 59 76.46 3.56 -25.25
CA LYS A 59 76.21 3.53 -23.80
C LYS A 59 75.36 4.71 -23.32
N PHE A 60 75.49 5.86 -23.99
CA PHE A 60 74.70 7.06 -23.73
C PHE A 60 73.19 6.87 -23.94
N LEU A 61 72.78 6.20 -25.02
CA LEU A 61 71.35 5.97 -25.29
C LEU A 61 70.75 4.96 -24.32
N SER A 62 71.51 3.92 -23.96
CA SER A 62 71.08 2.98 -22.92
C SER A 62 70.89 3.68 -21.57
N TYR A 63 71.81 4.60 -21.21
CA TYR A 63 71.70 5.40 -20.00
C TYR A 63 70.47 6.34 -20.03
N LEU A 64 70.20 6.98 -21.17
CA LEU A 64 69.04 7.85 -21.31
C LEU A 64 67.72 7.08 -21.23
N GLU A 65 67.61 5.92 -21.88
CA GLU A 65 66.40 5.11 -21.85
C GLU A 65 66.11 4.57 -20.45
N ASP A 66 67.12 4.12 -19.72
CA ASP A 66 66.98 3.72 -18.32
C ASP A 66 66.54 4.89 -17.46
N ARG A 67 67.09 6.09 -17.70
CA ARG A 67 66.72 7.31 -16.98
C ARG A 67 65.29 7.75 -17.28
N ILE A 68 64.87 7.70 -18.54
CA ILE A 68 63.48 7.99 -18.96
C ILE A 68 62.53 6.97 -18.34
N SER A 69 62.85 5.68 -18.39
CA SER A 69 61.99 4.62 -17.86
C SER A 69 61.83 4.73 -16.35
N LYS A 70 62.92 5.01 -15.62
CA LYS A 70 62.88 5.26 -14.17
C LYS A 70 62.09 6.52 -13.83
N ASN A 71 62.29 7.62 -14.56
CA ASN A 71 61.59 8.87 -14.30
C ASN A 71 60.10 8.77 -14.67
N LEU A 72 59.74 8.08 -15.75
CA LEU A 72 58.34 7.82 -16.11
C LEU A 72 57.62 6.96 -15.09
N ALA A 73 58.31 5.97 -14.49
CA ALA A 73 57.73 5.15 -13.41
C ALA A 73 57.39 5.97 -12.15
N THR A 74 58.00 7.15 -11.97
CA THR A 74 57.68 8.07 -10.85
C THR A 74 56.53 9.03 -11.15
N VAL A 75 56.10 9.17 -12.41
CA VAL A 75 55.01 10.07 -12.80
C VAL A 75 53.65 9.35 -12.67
N LYS A 76 52.66 10.04 -12.09
CA LYS A 76 51.30 9.49 -11.92
C LYS A 76 50.61 9.24 -13.27
N SER A 77 49.88 8.13 -13.36
CA SER A 77 49.02 7.79 -14.49
C SER A 77 48.03 8.93 -14.78
N GLY A 78 48.13 9.58 -15.95
CA GLY A 78 47.25 10.67 -16.35
C GLY A 78 47.84 12.09 -16.24
N ASP A 79 49.00 12.26 -15.60
CA ASP A 79 49.71 13.55 -15.59
C ASP A 79 50.50 13.75 -16.91
N ILE A 80 49.81 14.28 -17.91
CA ILE A 80 50.37 14.53 -19.24
C ILE A 80 51.53 15.54 -19.17
N GLU A 81 51.44 16.55 -18.31
CA GLU A 81 52.48 17.59 -18.15
C GLU A 81 53.72 17.01 -17.47
N GLY A 82 53.54 16.21 -16.42
CA GLY A 82 54.64 15.51 -15.75
C GLY A 82 55.37 14.54 -16.67
N ARG A 83 54.65 13.79 -17.52
CA ARG A 83 55.27 12.91 -18.52
C ARG A 83 56.05 13.70 -19.57
N LEU A 84 55.49 14.81 -20.06
CA LEU A 84 56.14 15.68 -21.03
C LEU A 84 57.43 16.28 -20.44
N GLN A 85 57.44 16.63 -19.16
CA GLN A 85 58.62 17.14 -18.46
C GLN A 85 59.78 16.13 -18.42
N VAL A 86 59.50 14.84 -18.19
CA VAL A 86 60.53 13.78 -18.25
C VAL A 86 61.18 13.72 -19.63
N PHE A 87 60.39 13.82 -20.70
CA PHE A 87 60.90 13.85 -22.07
C PHE A 87 61.66 15.14 -22.40
N ARG A 88 61.24 16.30 -21.87
CA ARG A 88 61.98 17.57 -21.99
C ARG A 88 63.36 17.50 -21.34
N GLU A 89 63.47 16.90 -20.16
CA GLU A 89 64.75 16.73 -19.45
C GLU A 89 65.67 15.73 -20.16
N ALA A 90 65.11 14.67 -20.72
CA ALA A 90 65.86 13.74 -21.57
C ALA A 90 66.37 14.44 -22.84
N PHE A 91 65.53 15.23 -23.50
CA PHE A 91 65.90 16.00 -24.69
C PHE A 91 66.95 17.07 -24.38
N SER A 92 66.87 17.74 -23.23
CA SER A 92 67.89 18.68 -22.76
C SER A 92 69.23 17.99 -22.49
N THR A 93 69.20 16.74 -22.00
CA THR A 93 70.42 15.93 -21.81
C THR A 93 71.04 15.58 -23.17
N ILE A 94 70.23 15.24 -24.18
CA ILE A 94 70.66 15.00 -25.58
C ILE A 94 71.31 16.26 -26.18
N LEU A 95 70.67 17.43 -26.04
CA LEU A 95 71.19 18.71 -26.53
C LEU A 95 72.56 19.04 -25.92
N THR A 96 72.73 18.82 -24.62
CA THR A 96 74.00 19.12 -23.91
C THR A 96 75.15 18.21 -24.36
N THR A 97 74.84 16.98 -24.76
CA THR A 97 75.86 16.00 -25.20
C THR A 97 76.23 16.10 -26.68
N PHE A 98 75.31 16.51 -27.56
CA PHE A 98 75.54 16.56 -29.00
C PHE A 98 75.80 17.98 -29.50
N LYS A 99 76.99 18.52 -29.14
CA LYS A 99 77.40 19.90 -29.46
C LYS A 99 77.37 20.26 -30.96
N THR A 100 77.57 19.29 -31.85
CA THR A 100 77.59 19.51 -33.32
C THR A 100 76.19 19.73 -33.91
N TYR A 101 75.15 19.16 -33.30
CA TYR A 101 73.76 19.21 -33.77
C TYR A 101 72.86 20.10 -32.90
N GLU A 102 73.43 20.62 -31.81
CA GLU A 102 72.79 21.52 -30.85
C GLU A 102 72.01 22.70 -31.48
N PRO A 103 72.52 23.47 -32.47
CA PRO A 103 71.79 24.63 -32.97
C PRO A 103 70.47 24.28 -33.68
N ILE A 104 70.45 23.20 -34.47
CA ILE A 104 69.26 22.77 -35.22
C ILE A 104 68.22 22.14 -34.28
N LEU A 105 68.66 21.26 -33.37
CA LEU A 105 67.77 20.60 -32.42
C LEU A 105 67.17 21.60 -31.41
N THR A 106 67.94 22.63 -31.01
CA THR A 106 67.44 23.71 -30.16
C THR A 106 66.40 24.57 -30.89
N GLN A 107 66.60 24.84 -32.18
CA GLN A 107 65.63 25.58 -32.98
C GLN A 107 64.32 24.79 -33.14
N ILE A 108 64.38 23.51 -33.48
CA ILE A 108 63.20 22.64 -33.57
C ILE A 108 62.47 22.59 -32.22
N TYR A 109 63.21 22.35 -31.13
CA TYR A 109 62.63 22.32 -29.79
C TYR A 109 61.94 23.64 -29.42
N ARG A 110 62.56 24.78 -29.72
CA ARG A 110 62.00 26.10 -29.46
C ARG A 110 60.68 26.32 -30.21
N GLU A 111 60.58 25.93 -31.49
CA GLU A 111 59.34 26.08 -32.27
C GLU A 111 58.18 25.29 -31.65
N TYR A 112 58.43 24.04 -31.25
CA TYR A 112 57.42 23.22 -30.57
C TYR A 112 57.04 23.79 -29.19
N GLU A 113 58.00 24.32 -28.44
CA GLU A 113 57.71 24.99 -27.16
C GLU A 113 56.86 26.25 -27.36
N VAL A 114 57.13 27.04 -28.39
CA VAL A 114 56.33 28.24 -28.72
C VAL A 114 54.90 27.84 -29.09
N ALA A 115 54.72 26.86 -29.97
CA ALA A 115 53.40 26.37 -30.37
C ALA A 115 52.62 25.76 -29.18
N PHE A 116 53.30 24.96 -28.34
CA PHE A 116 52.68 24.36 -27.14
C PHE A 116 52.22 25.43 -26.15
N ASN A 117 53.05 26.43 -25.88
CA ASN A 117 52.69 27.53 -24.98
C ASN A 117 51.54 28.38 -25.53
N HIS A 118 51.48 28.60 -26.85
CA HIS A 118 50.36 29.26 -27.50
C HIS A 118 49.03 28.54 -27.23
N TYR A 119 48.96 27.22 -27.46
CA TYR A 119 47.75 26.44 -27.21
C TYR A 119 47.40 26.34 -25.72
N LYS A 120 48.39 26.24 -24.83
CA LYS A 120 48.18 26.25 -23.38
C LYS A 120 47.52 27.55 -22.91
N LEU A 121 47.99 28.70 -23.41
CA LEU A 121 47.39 30.00 -23.11
C LEU A 121 45.97 30.11 -23.66
N GLU A 122 45.71 29.62 -24.87
CA GLU A 122 44.37 29.67 -25.47
C GLU A 122 43.35 28.83 -24.69
N ILE A 123 43.75 27.63 -24.25
CA ILE A 123 42.93 26.80 -23.35
C ILE A 123 42.66 27.52 -22.02
N GLN A 124 43.66 28.23 -21.49
CA GLN A 124 43.52 28.97 -20.23
C GLN A 124 42.53 30.15 -20.38
N LYS A 125 42.53 30.86 -21.51
CA LYS A 125 41.55 31.92 -21.80
C LYS A 125 40.12 31.41 -21.92
N LEU A 126 39.93 30.21 -22.49
CA LEU A 126 38.61 29.61 -22.68
C LEU A 126 38.00 29.04 -21.39
N ARG A 127 38.81 28.76 -20.36
CA ARG A 127 38.35 28.15 -19.11
C ARG A 127 37.37 29.06 -18.32
N PRO A 128 37.65 30.36 -18.09
CA PRO A 128 36.69 31.27 -17.47
C PRO A 128 35.36 31.36 -18.22
N ALA A 129 35.39 31.38 -19.56
CA ALA A 129 34.18 31.46 -20.38
C ALA A 129 33.28 30.23 -20.21
N LYS A 130 33.87 29.02 -20.16
CA LYS A 130 33.13 27.79 -19.89
C LYS A 130 32.49 27.80 -18.50
N VAL A 131 33.23 28.23 -17.48
CA VAL A 131 32.70 28.33 -16.11
C VAL A 131 31.56 29.35 -16.05
N ALA A 132 31.74 30.53 -16.64
CA ALA A 132 30.70 31.56 -16.70
C ALA A 132 29.43 31.09 -17.43
N PHE A 133 29.58 30.32 -18.52
CA PHE A 133 28.45 29.73 -19.23
C PHE A 133 27.69 28.73 -18.38
N VAL A 134 28.39 27.80 -17.72
CA VAL A 134 27.77 26.82 -16.81
C VAL A 134 27.06 27.50 -15.65
N LEU A 135 27.71 28.50 -15.03
CA LEU A 135 27.09 29.28 -13.95
C LEU A 135 25.83 30.01 -14.43
N ARG A 136 25.84 30.57 -15.65
CA ARG A 136 24.67 31.25 -16.21
C ARG A 136 23.53 30.28 -16.52
N ILE A 137 23.81 29.10 -17.06
CA ILE A 137 22.80 28.04 -17.24
C ILE A 137 22.19 27.67 -15.90
N TYR A 138 23.03 27.44 -14.88
CA TYR A 138 22.57 27.08 -13.55
C TYR A 138 21.65 28.17 -12.96
N MET A 139 22.06 29.44 -13.08
CA MET A 139 21.27 30.57 -12.59
C MET A 139 19.90 30.67 -13.28
N ILE A 140 19.86 30.57 -14.62
CA ILE A 140 18.59 30.59 -15.38
C ILE A 140 17.70 29.41 -14.97
N SER A 141 18.27 28.22 -14.77
CA SER A 141 17.50 27.05 -14.36
C SER A 141 16.87 27.21 -12.98
N GLN A 142 17.59 27.86 -12.05
CA GLN A 142 17.10 28.14 -10.71
C GLN A 142 15.98 29.20 -10.71
N GLU A 143 16.13 30.28 -11.48
CA GLU A 143 15.09 31.31 -11.62
C GLU A 143 13.80 30.75 -12.23
N TYR A 144 13.93 29.91 -13.25
CA TYR A 144 12.78 29.25 -13.88
C TYR A 144 12.08 28.30 -12.91
N LEU A 145 12.84 27.48 -12.19
CA LEU A 145 12.29 26.57 -11.19
C LEU A 145 11.55 27.32 -10.08
N TRP A 146 12.14 28.41 -9.59
CA TRP A 146 11.51 29.28 -8.59
C TRP A 146 10.17 29.85 -9.08
N THR A 147 10.13 30.29 -10.34
CA THR A 147 8.91 30.87 -10.95
C THR A 147 7.79 29.83 -11.02
N ILE A 148 8.09 28.62 -11.49
CA ILE A 148 7.11 27.52 -11.54
C ILE A 148 6.65 27.14 -10.14
N TYR A 149 7.57 27.04 -9.19
CA TYR A 149 7.25 26.69 -7.81
C TYR A 149 6.28 27.71 -7.21
N GLN A 150 6.54 29.01 -7.40
CA GLN A 150 5.67 30.07 -6.94
C GLN A 150 4.27 30.00 -7.60
N GLU A 151 4.18 29.76 -8.90
CA GLU A 151 2.90 29.63 -9.62
C GLU A 151 2.08 28.44 -9.10
N CYS A 152 2.74 27.30 -8.83
CA CYS A 152 2.11 26.14 -8.22
C CYS A 152 1.58 26.46 -6.81
N ASP A 153 2.39 27.09 -5.97
CA ASP A 153 1.99 27.47 -4.61
C ASP A 153 0.80 28.46 -4.63
N GLU A 154 0.82 29.46 -5.49
CA GLU A 154 -0.29 30.40 -5.67
C GLU A 154 -1.57 29.70 -6.12
N ARG A 155 -1.46 28.73 -7.04
CA ARG A 155 -2.61 27.96 -7.53
C ARG A 155 -3.20 27.07 -6.44
N ILE A 156 -2.35 26.41 -5.64
CA ILE A 156 -2.80 25.59 -4.51
C ILE A 156 -3.53 26.47 -3.48
N LEU A 157 -2.97 27.62 -3.13
CA LEU A 157 -3.59 28.57 -2.20
C LEU A 157 -4.92 29.11 -2.74
N ALA A 158 -5.01 29.41 -4.04
CA ALA A 158 -6.25 29.87 -4.65
C ALA A 158 -7.36 28.81 -4.60
N MET A 159 -7.03 27.54 -4.84
CA MET A 159 -7.98 26.42 -4.70
C MET A 159 -8.43 26.28 -3.25
N GLN A 160 -7.49 26.24 -2.29
CA GLN A 160 -7.83 26.14 -0.87
C GLN A 160 -8.71 27.30 -0.38
N LYS A 161 -8.44 28.53 -0.85
CA LYS A 161 -9.23 29.71 -0.50
C LYS A 161 -10.67 29.64 -1.04
N ARG A 162 -10.88 28.96 -2.17
CA ARG A 162 -12.20 28.73 -2.75
C ARG A 162 -12.96 27.60 -2.06
N GLU A 163 -12.31 26.48 -1.80
CA GLU A 163 -12.96 25.28 -1.26
C GLU A 163 -13.33 25.43 0.22
N ARG A 164 -12.51 26.16 1.00
CA ARG A 164 -12.76 26.37 2.44
C ARG A 164 -14.11 27.00 2.77
N PRO A 165 -14.55 28.12 2.16
CA PRO A 165 -15.87 28.69 2.45
C PRO A 165 -17.01 27.78 2.00
N GLU A 166 -16.86 27.05 0.89
CA GLU A 166 -17.87 26.07 0.44
C GLU A 166 -18.02 24.96 1.49
N LEU A 167 -16.92 24.46 2.04
CA LEU A 167 -16.93 23.45 3.10
C LEU A 167 -17.53 23.98 4.41
N GLU A 168 -17.20 25.21 4.80
CA GLU A 168 -17.76 25.88 5.98
C GLU A 168 -19.28 26.11 5.82
N GLU A 169 -19.75 26.50 4.62
CA GLU A 169 -21.18 26.66 4.30
C GLU A 169 -21.92 25.32 4.35
N LEU A 170 -21.36 24.26 3.76
CA LEU A 170 -21.93 22.91 3.83
C LEU A 170 -21.98 22.42 5.28
N GLN A 171 -20.93 22.63 6.06
CA GLN A 171 -20.89 22.26 7.48
C GLN A 171 -21.95 23.02 8.28
N HIS A 172 -22.15 24.31 8.00
CA HIS A 172 -23.22 25.10 8.60
C HIS A 172 -24.60 24.54 8.21
N LYS A 173 -24.81 24.20 6.93
CA LYS A 173 -26.07 23.64 6.46
C LYS A 173 -26.38 22.28 7.07
N ILE A 174 -25.39 21.40 7.20
CA ILE A 174 -25.51 20.11 7.89
C ILE A 174 -25.94 20.32 9.34
N SER A 175 -25.33 21.30 10.03
CA SER A 175 -25.65 21.60 11.43
C SER A 175 -27.08 22.14 11.57
N GLN A 176 -27.49 23.04 10.68
CA GLN A 176 -28.87 23.54 10.63
C GLN A 176 -29.88 22.41 10.40
N LEU A 177 -29.64 21.55 9.41
CA LEU A 177 -30.54 20.44 9.09
C LEU A 177 -30.66 19.44 10.24
N LYS A 178 -29.56 19.18 10.97
CA LYS A 178 -29.60 18.35 12.18
C LYS A 178 -30.50 18.96 13.26
N CYS A 179 -30.45 20.28 13.46
CA CYS A 179 -31.31 20.99 14.42
C CYS A 179 -32.79 20.85 14.06
N VAL A 180 -33.14 21.07 12.78
CA VAL A 180 -34.51 20.91 12.28
C VAL A 180 -34.99 19.46 12.44
N ILE A 181 -34.14 18.47 12.15
CA ILE A 181 -34.50 17.05 12.34
C ILE A 181 -34.74 16.74 13.82
N SER A 182 -33.94 17.28 14.75
CA SER A 182 -34.19 17.07 16.18
C SER A 182 -35.49 17.72 16.64
N GLU A 183 -35.77 18.95 16.20
CA GLU A 183 -37.02 19.66 16.52
C GLU A 183 -38.24 18.88 16.00
N GLN A 184 -38.22 18.46 14.73
CA GLN A 184 -39.31 17.68 14.14
C GLN A 184 -39.52 16.33 14.82
N LYS A 185 -38.44 15.67 15.26
CA LYS A 185 -38.55 14.43 16.03
C LYS A 185 -39.18 14.66 17.39
N GLU A 186 -38.82 15.74 18.07
CA GLU A 186 -39.43 16.10 19.35
C GLU A 186 -40.92 16.41 19.19
N GLU A 187 -41.30 17.21 18.19
CA GLU A 187 -42.70 17.47 17.84
C GLU A 187 -43.47 16.17 17.52
N GLN A 188 -42.87 15.27 16.74
CA GLN A 188 -43.49 13.98 16.44
C GLN A 188 -43.73 13.15 17.71
N THR A 189 -42.77 13.11 18.63
CA THR A 189 -42.95 12.39 19.90
C THR A 189 -44.02 13.04 20.78
N MET A 190 -44.10 14.37 20.80
CA MET A 190 -45.13 15.09 21.55
C MET A 190 -46.53 14.82 20.99
N MET A 191 -46.70 14.89 19.67
CA MET A 191 -47.97 14.58 19.02
C MET A 191 -48.38 13.12 19.24
N GLN A 192 -47.43 12.20 19.20
CA GLN A 192 -47.70 10.78 19.45
C GLN A 192 -48.20 10.54 20.88
N LEU A 193 -47.58 11.18 21.87
CA LEU A 193 -48.04 11.13 23.27
C LEU A 193 -49.45 11.73 23.44
N GLU A 194 -49.76 12.82 22.73
CA GLU A 194 -51.10 13.41 22.76
C GLU A 194 -52.15 12.47 22.14
N ILE A 195 -51.82 11.83 21.01
CA ILE A 195 -52.68 10.82 20.38
C ILE A 195 -52.94 9.65 21.34
N GLU A 196 -51.91 9.15 22.01
CA GLU A 196 -52.05 8.05 22.99
C GLU A 196 -52.96 8.44 24.16
N LYS A 197 -52.76 9.65 24.71
CA LYS A 197 -53.61 10.17 25.78
C LYS A 197 -55.08 10.33 25.34
N LEU A 198 -55.30 10.82 24.12
CA LEU A 198 -56.65 10.97 23.58
C LEU A 198 -57.32 9.61 23.33
N LYS A 199 -56.56 8.61 22.87
CA LYS A 199 -57.04 7.23 22.74
C LYS A 199 -57.45 6.64 24.09
N GLU A 200 -56.60 6.77 25.11
CA GLU A 200 -56.90 6.31 26.47
C GLU A 200 -58.17 6.99 27.02
N SER A 201 -58.27 8.33 26.89
CA SER A 201 -59.46 9.06 27.32
C SER A 201 -60.73 8.63 26.58
N LEU A 202 -60.62 8.29 25.29
CA LEU A 202 -61.75 7.80 24.49
C LEU A 202 -62.17 6.39 24.91
N GLU A 203 -61.22 5.51 25.17
CA GLU A 203 -61.47 4.16 25.69
C GLU A 203 -62.16 4.19 27.05
N GLU A 204 -61.71 5.08 27.95
CA GLU A 204 -62.37 5.31 29.23
C GLU A 204 -63.82 5.77 29.07
N GLU A 205 -64.08 6.75 28.19
CA GLU A 205 -65.44 7.21 27.93
C GLU A 205 -66.30 6.08 27.35
N HIS A 206 -65.78 5.31 26.39
CA HIS A 206 -66.50 4.15 25.86
C HIS A 206 -66.79 3.09 26.93
N ALA A 207 -65.89 2.87 27.88
CA ALA A 207 -66.14 2.00 29.02
C ALA A 207 -67.25 2.56 29.92
N ARG A 208 -67.22 3.86 30.24
CA ARG A 208 -68.28 4.55 31.01
C ARG A 208 -69.65 4.38 30.36
N TYR A 209 -69.77 4.60 29.05
CA TYR A 209 -71.02 4.41 28.31
C TYR A 209 -71.52 2.96 28.32
N ARG A 210 -70.62 1.99 28.19
CA ARG A 210 -70.99 0.56 28.29
C ARG A 210 -71.54 0.23 29.67
N HIS A 211 -70.84 0.64 30.73
CA HIS A 211 -71.30 0.41 32.11
C HIS A 211 -72.66 1.06 32.38
N GLU A 212 -72.90 2.27 31.88
CA GLU A 212 -74.21 2.92 32.01
C GLU A 212 -75.30 2.18 31.24
N SER A 213 -75.02 1.73 30.02
CA SER A 213 -75.95 0.92 29.23
C SER A 213 -76.30 -0.39 29.91
N ASP A 214 -75.31 -1.09 30.48
CA ASP A 214 -75.51 -2.34 31.21
C ASP A 214 -76.36 -2.13 32.46
N ALA A 215 -76.10 -1.06 33.22
CA ALA A 215 -76.92 -0.68 34.37
C ALA A 215 -78.37 -0.37 33.98
N ARG A 216 -78.57 0.37 32.87
CA ARG A 216 -79.92 0.65 32.34
C ARG A 216 -80.63 -0.62 31.91
N ASN A 217 -79.95 -1.53 31.23
CA ASN A 217 -80.51 -2.82 30.81
C ASN A 217 -80.91 -3.67 32.03
N LEU A 218 -80.07 -3.72 33.06
CA LEU A 218 -80.36 -4.44 34.30
C LEU A 218 -81.59 -3.87 35.01
N LEU A 219 -81.69 -2.54 35.12
CA LEU A 219 -82.89 -1.87 35.66
C LEU A 219 -84.14 -2.18 34.84
N ILE A 220 -84.04 -2.20 33.50
CA ILE A 220 -85.18 -2.57 32.63
C ILE A 220 -85.59 -4.02 32.88
N THR A 221 -84.63 -4.95 33.04
CA THR A 221 -84.95 -6.34 33.36
C THR A 221 -85.61 -6.47 34.72
N GLU A 222 -85.16 -5.74 35.74
CA GLU A 222 -85.77 -5.71 37.07
C GLU A 222 -87.19 -5.13 37.03
N ILE A 223 -87.40 -4.03 36.28
CA ILE A 223 -88.75 -3.47 36.08
C ILE A 223 -89.67 -4.49 35.42
N ASN A 224 -89.18 -5.21 34.40
CA ASN A 224 -89.96 -6.21 33.70
C ASN A 224 -90.26 -7.44 34.58
N THR A 225 -89.31 -7.92 35.39
CA THR A 225 -89.55 -9.03 36.33
C THR A 225 -90.57 -8.63 37.39
N MET A 226 -90.45 -7.44 37.97
CA MET A 226 -91.41 -6.89 38.92
C MET A 226 -92.80 -6.75 38.30
N ARG A 227 -92.89 -6.27 37.05
CA ARG A 227 -94.17 -6.15 36.33
C ARG A 227 -94.79 -7.52 36.03
N ASN A 228 -93.99 -8.52 35.67
CA ASN A 228 -94.46 -9.89 35.47
C ASN A 228 -94.95 -10.50 36.78
N GLN A 229 -94.20 -10.38 37.87
CA GLN A 229 -94.63 -10.84 39.20
C GLN A 229 -95.93 -10.17 39.63
N TYR A 230 -96.09 -8.86 39.39
CA TYR A 230 -97.33 -8.14 39.67
C TYR A 230 -98.50 -8.69 38.85
N ASN A 231 -98.30 -8.87 37.53
CA ASN A 231 -99.32 -9.44 36.64
C ASN A 231 -99.67 -10.89 37.02
N GLU A 232 -98.71 -11.69 37.48
CA GLU A 232 -98.92 -13.05 37.96
C GLU A 232 -99.74 -13.05 39.26
N ILE A 233 -99.39 -12.21 40.24
CA ILE A 233 -100.15 -12.08 41.49
C ILE A 233 -101.58 -11.59 41.19
N GLU A 234 -101.74 -10.63 40.29
CA GLU A 234 -103.05 -10.16 39.85
C GLU A 234 -103.84 -11.26 39.13
N GLY A 235 -103.18 -12.03 38.25
CA GLY A 235 -103.75 -13.17 37.55
C GLY A 235 -104.20 -14.27 38.51
N VAL A 236 -103.36 -14.63 39.49
CA VAL A 236 -103.69 -15.60 40.54
C VAL A 236 -104.82 -15.08 41.43
N ALA A 237 -104.83 -13.80 41.79
CA ALA A 237 -105.92 -13.20 42.58
C ALA A 237 -107.25 -13.28 41.82
N ARG A 238 -107.27 -12.92 40.53
CA ARG A 238 -108.44 -13.05 39.64
C ARG A 238 -108.85 -14.50 39.45
N GLN A 239 -107.90 -15.41 39.28
CA GLN A 239 -108.16 -16.83 39.08
C GLN A 239 -108.60 -17.53 40.36
N THR A 240 -108.11 -17.13 41.53
CA THR A 240 -108.59 -17.62 42.83
C THR A 240 -110.01 -17.13 43.10
N GLN A 241 -110.33 -15.89 42.69
CA GLN A 241 -111.72 -15.39 42.68
C GLN A 241 -112.64 -16.15 41.70
N ALA A 242 -112.14 -16.54 40.53
CA ALA A 242 -112.91 -17.31 39.54
C ALA A 242 -113.06 -18.78 39.94
N ILE A 243 -111.99 -19.43 40.40
CA ILE A 243 -112.00 -20.81 40.93
C ILE A 243 -112.86 -20.88 42.18
N ALA A 244 -112.81 -19.91 43.10
CA ALA A 244 -113.74 -19.88 44.23
C ALA A 244 -115.23 -19.82 43.80
N LYS A 245 -115.52 -19.35 42.58
CA LYS A 245 -116.87 -19.35 41.99
C LYS A 245 -117.17 -20.59 41.13
N GLU A 246 -116.16 -21.36 40.74
CA GLU A 246 -116.26 -22.38 39.68
C GLU A 246 -115.51 -23.69 40.01
N ALA A 247 -115.11 -23.91 41.28
CA ALA A 247 -114.34 -25.07 41.77
C ALA A 247 -115.08 -26.43 41.71
N GLY A 248 -116.06 -26.58 40.82
CA GLY A 248 -116.87 -27.78 40.69
C GLY A 248 -116.84 -28.48 39.34
N ASP A 249 -116.24 -27.92 38.28
CA ASP A 249 -116.40 -28.48 36.93
C ASP A 249 -115.22 -29.37 36.45
N PRO A 250 -115.42 -30.70 36.29
CA PRO A 250 -114.41 -31.64 35.80
C PRO A 250 -113.93 -31.38 34.36
N THR A 251 -114.69 -30.62 33.55
CA THR A 251 -114.33 -30.34 32.16
C THR A 251 -113.16 -29.36 32.06
N LEU A 252 -113.07 -28.38 32.98
CA LEU A 252 -111.96 -27.44 33.07
C LEU A 252 -110.63 -28.13 33.41
N LEU A 253 -110.66 -29.11 34.33
CA LEU A 253 -109.49 -29.94 34.66
C LEU A 253 -108.98 -30.72 33.45
N LYS A 254 -109.88 -31.21 32.59
CA LYS A 254 -109.50 -31.92 31.36
C LYS A 254 -108.86 -30.99 30.32
N ILE A 255 -109.36 -29.76 30.18
CA ILE A 255 -108.77 -28.74 29.30
C ILE A 255 -107.39 -28.29 29.80
N ALA A 256 -107.24 -28.12 31.11
CA ALA A 256 -105.94 -27.79 31.72
C ALA A 256 -104.90 -28.89 31.49
N LEU A 257 -105.31 -30.16 31.62
CA LEU A 257 -104.44 -31.32 31.36
C LEU A 257 -104.03 -31.42 29.88
N GLU A 258 -104.95 -31.14 28.96
CA GLU A 258 -104.65 -31.10 27.51
C GLU A 258 -103.68 -29.97 27.16
N ASN A 259 -103.83 -28.79 27.77
CA ASN A 259 -102.91 -27.68 27.59
C ASN A 259 -101.52 -27.97 28.17
N ALA A 260 -101.44 -28.65 29.32
CA ALA A 260 -100.16 -29.10 29.89
C ALA A 260 -99.44 -30.06 28.96
N ARG A 261 -100.16 -31.01 28.34
CA ARG A 261 -99.60 -31.93 27.33
C ARG A 261 -99.07 -31.20 26.09
N LYS A 262 -99.81 -30.21 25.59
CA LYS A 262 -99.35 -29.38 24.47
C LYS A 262 -98.11 -28.56 24.80
N ALA A 263 -98.05 -27.99 26.01
CA ALA A 263 -96.89 -27.25 26.48
C ALA A 263 -95.65 -28.16 26.61
N GLN A 264 -95.82 -29.37 27.14
CA GLN A 264 -94.77 -30.38 27.19
C GLN A 264 -94.25 -30.71 25.78
N SER A 265 -95.15 -30.99 24.83
CA SER A 265 -94.77 -31.34 23.47
C SER A 265 -94.01 -30.20 22.75
N LYS A 266 -94.37 -28.94 23.04
CA LYS A 266 -93.65 -27.77 22.51
C LYS A 266 -92.24 -27.64 23.11
N ALA A 267 -92.07 -27.88 24.40
CA ALA A 267 -90.77 -27.86 25.06
C ALA A 267 -89.84 -28.99 24.54
N GLU A 268 -90.39 -30.18 24.33
CA GLU A 268 -89.67 -31.30 23.72
C GLU A 268 -89.18 -30.96 22.30
N PHE A 269 -90.01 -30.26 21.51
CA PHE A 269 -89.62 -29.81 20.17
C PHE A 269 -88.47 -28.78 20.19
N GLU A 270 -88.52 -27.78 21.08
CA GLU A 270 -87.43 -26.80 21.23
C GLU A 270 -86.11 -27.46 21.66
N LEU A 271 -86.19 -28.46 22.54
CA LEU A 271 -85.02 -29.23 22.97
C LEU A 271 -84.41 -30.02 21.81
N ILE A 272 -85.24 -30.60 20.94
CA ILE A 272 -84.79 -31.26 19.71
C ILE A 272 -84.14 -30.24 18.76
N ARG A 273 -84.70 -29.04 18.61
CA ARG A 273 -84.13 -27.98 17.75
C ARG A 273 -82.77 -27.52 18.26
N LEU A 274 -82.65 -27.21 19.56
CA LEU A 274 -81.38 -26.83 20.19
C LEU A 274 -80.33 -27.94 20.04
N LYS A 275 -80.73 -29.21 20.20
CA LYS A 275 -79.83 -30.34 20.01
C LYS A 275 -79.35 -30.46 18.56
N SER A 276 -80.17 -30.12 17.57
CA SER A 276 -79.73 -30.07 16.16
C SER A 276 -78.84 -28.86 15.86
N GLU A 277 -79.15 -27.68 16.41
CA GLU A 277 -78.31 -26.48 16.24
C GLU A 277 -76.91 -26.67 16.86
N TYR A 278 -76.81 -27.41 17.97
CA TYR A 278 -75.53 -27.73 18.62
C TYR A 278 -74.66 -28.74 17.85
N VAL A 279 -75.22 -29.44 16.86
CA VAL A 279 -74.46 -30.36 15.98
C VAL A 279 -73.64 -29.57 14.94
N ASP A 280 -74.08 -28.36 14.59
CA ASP A 280 -73.46 -27.52 13.54
C ASP A 280 -72.49 -26.45 14.09
N ILE A 281 -72.35 -26.31 15.41
CA ILE A 281 -71.35 -25.42 16.03
C ILE A 281 -70.00 -26.16 16.08
N VAL A 282 -69.04 -25.68 15.29
CA VAL A 282 -67.66 -26.18 15.07
C VAL A 282 -67.48 -27.63 15.52
N PRO A 283 -67.67 -28.60 14.60
CA PRO A 283 -67.50 -30.01 14.90
C PRO A 283 -66.17 -30.21 15.64
N LYS A 284 -66.18 -30.93 16.76
CA LYS A 284 -65.00 -31.17 17.60
C LYS A 284 -63.73 -31.52 16.80
N LYS A 285 -63.89 -32.20 15.66
CA LYS A 285 -62.83 -32.52 14.71
C LYS A 285 -62.11 -31.30 14.11
N GLU A 286 -62.83 -30.22 13.78
CA GLU A 286 -62.25 -28.97 13.27
C GLU A 286 -61.52 -28.20 14.36
N TYR A 287 -62.06 -28.22 15.59
CA TYR A 287 -61.38 -27.68 16.77
C TYR A 287 -60.07 -28.43 17.03
N ASP A 288 -60.12 -29.77 17.07
CA ASP A 288 -58.93 -30.61 17.28
C ASP A 288 -57.88 -30.39 16.17
N ALA A 289 -58.31 -30.19 14.92
CA ALA A 289 -57.42 -29.87 13.81
C ALA A 289 -56.81 -28.46 13.91
N LEU A 290 -57.57 -27.48 14.41
CA LEU A 290 -57.07 -26.13 14.63
C LEU A 290 -56.08 -26.08 15.81
N GLU A 291 -56.38 -26.80 16.88
CA GLU A 291 -55.50 -26.97 18.03
C GLU A 291 -54.18 -27.62 17.61
N GLN A 292 -54.23 -28.68 16.79
CA GLN A 292 -53.02 -29.32 16.27
C GLN A 292 -52.17 -28.34 15.45
N LYS A 293 -52.78 -27.55 14.55
CA LYS A 293 -52.06 -26.52 13.78
C LYS A 293 -51.41 -25.47 14.67
N TYR A 294 -52.10 -25.06 15.74
CA TYR A 294 -51.55 -24.11 16.70
C TYR A 294 -50.33 -24.69 17.42
N GLN A 295 -50.39 -25.96 17.84
CA GLN A 295 -49.26 -26.64 18.46
C GLN A 295 -48.08 -26.79 17.48
N ASP A 296 -48.32 -27.15 16.23
CA ASP A 296 -47.27 -27.27 15.19
C ASP A 296 -46.61 -25.91 14.89
N GLN A 297 -47.40 -24.82 14.86
CA GLN A 297 -46.86 -23.47 14.70
C GLN A 297 -46.04 -23.03 15.92
N TRP A 298 -46.48 -23.41 17.12
CA TRP A 298 -45.78 -23.10 18.37
C TRP A 298 -44.42 -23.78 18.44
N THR A 299 -44.35 -25.08 18.10
CA THR A 299 -43.07 -25.83 18.08
C THR A 299 -42.11 -25.24 17.05
N LEU A 300 -42.60 -24.93 15.84
CA LEU A 300 -41.80 -24.32 14.80
C LEU A 300 -41.25 -22.94 15.22
N MET A 301 -42.06 -22.13 15.91
CA MET A 301 -41.62 -20.84 16.45
C MET A 301 -40.48 -21.00 17.47
N GLU A 302 -40.58 -21.98 18.36
CA GLU A 302 -39.52 -22.23 19.34
C GLU A 302 -38.24 -22.76 18.68
N GLU A 303 -38.34 -23.59 17.63
CA GLU A 303 -37.19 -24.03 16.82
C GLU A 303 -36.50 -22.87 16.09
N TYR A 304 -37.25 -21.91 15.53
CA TYR A 304 -36.64 -20.73 14.93
C TYR A 304 -35.92 -19.89 15.98
N LYS A 305 -36.52 -19.72 17.16
CA LYS A 305 -35.95 -18.95 18.26
C LYS A 305 -34.64 -19.57 18.77
N THR A 306 -34.53 -20.89 18.85
CA THR A 306 -33.26 -21.56 19.19
C THR A 306 -32.21 -21.35 18.11
N LYS A 307 -32.55 -21.53 16.83
CA LYS A 307 -31.64 -21.27 15.70
C LYS A 307 -31.14 -19.82 15.68
N PHE A 308 -32.01 -18.85 15.95
CA PHE A 308 -31.62 -17.44 16.06
C PHE A 308 -30.65 -17.20 17.23
N ALA A 309 -30.87 -17.86 18.38
CA ALA A 309 -29.96 -17.77 19.51
C ALA A 309 -28.58 -18.37 19.19
N GLU A 310 -28.53 -19.52 18.52
CA GLU A 310 -27.30 -20.15 18.05
C GLU A 310 -26.55 -19.26 17.04
N ALA A 311 -27.25 -18.72 16.04
CA ALA A 311 -26.66 -17.80 15.06
C ALA A 311 -26.09 -16.54 15.73
N THR A 312 -26.79 -15.99 16.71
CA THR A 312 -26.32 -14.83 17.49
C THR A 312 -25.08 -15.18 18.31
N SER A 313 -25.02 -16.39 18.88
CA SER A 313 -23.83 -16.86 19.59
C SER A 313 -22.65 -17.03 18.64
N ASN A 314 -22.86 -17.59 17.45
CA ASN A 314 -21.81 -17.77 16.44
C ASN A 314 -21.30 -16.42 15.90
N LEU A 315 -22.17 -15.43 15.72
CA LEU A 315 -21.74 -14.08 15.34
C LEU A 315 -20.82 -13.46 16.39
N LYS A 316 -21.14 -13.61 17.68
CA LYS A 316 -20.27 -13.13 18.77
C LYS A 316 -18.91 -13.82 18.76
N THR A 317 -18.86 -15.14 18.56
CA THR A 317 -17.57 -15.85 18.51
C THR A 317 -16.75 -15.43 17.29
N PHE A 318 -17.38 -15.17 16.14
CA PHE A 318 -16.68 -14.63 14.97
C PHE A 318 -16.19 -13.19 15.19
N GLU A 319 -16.97 -12.34 15.86
CA GLU A 319 -16.53 -10.99 16.25
C GLU A 319 -15.31 -11.04 17.18
N GLU A 320 -15.29 -11.95 18.15
CA GLU A 320 -14.15 -12.18 19.05
C GLU A 320 -12.91 -12.67 18.27
N GLN A 321 -13.09 -13.60 17.33
CA GLN A 321 -12.00 -14.07 16.46
C GLN A 321 -11.45 -12.95 15.57
N LEU A 322 -12.32 -12.14 14.96
CA LEU A 322 -11.90 -10.99 14.15
C LEU A 322 -11.14 -9.96 14.99
N ALA A 323 -11.58 -9.70 16.22
CA ALA A 323 -10.87 -8.81 17.14
C ALA A 323 -9.47 -9.35 17.49
N ALA A 324 -9.35 -10.66 17.74
CA ALA A 324 -8.06 -11.30 18.00
C ALA A 324 -7.10 -11.20 16.81
N VAL A 325 -7.55 -11.55 15.60
CA VAL A 325 -6.74 -11.46 14.36
C VAL A 325 -6.32 -10.00 14.08
N THR A 326 -7.21 -9.05 14.34
CA THR A 326 -6.93 -7.62 14.21
C THR A 326 -5.81 -7.19 15.18
N ALA A 327 -5.84 -7.67 16.42
CA ALA A 327 -4.80 -7.40 17.41
C ALA A 327 -3.45 -8.03 17.03
N GLU A 328 -3.44 -9.28 16.55
CA GLU A 328 -2.23 -9.95 16.06
C GLU A 328 -1.61 -9.19 14.89
N ARG A 329 -2.43 -8.76 13.91
CA ARG A 329 -1.97 -7.92 12.80
C ARG A 329 -1.31 -6.64 13.31
N ASP A 330 -1.91 -5.97 14.29
CA ASP A 330 -1.38 -4.71 14.84
C ASP A 330 -0.05 -4.94 15.58
N GLU A 331 0.08 -6.07 16.28
CA GLU A 331 1.33 -6.50 16.91
C GLU A 331 2.43 -6.79 15.87
N TYR A 332 2.10 -7.50 14.78
CA TYR A 332 3.03 -7.73 13.67
C TYR A 332 3.43 -6.43 12.98
N MET A 333 2.49 -5.52 12.74
CA MET A 333 2.77 -4.20 12.17
C MET A 333 3.71 -3.38 13.07
N SER A 334 3.48 -3.40 14.38
CA SER A 334 4.37 -2.78 15.36
C SER A 334 5.75 -3.42 15.36
N SER A 335 5.81 -4.76 15.31
CA SER A 335 7.08 -5.52 15.27
C SER A 335 7.86 -5.25 13.98
N ILE A 336 7.20 -5.18 12.83
CA ILE A 336 7.80 -4.79 11.55
C ILE A 336 8.30 -3.35 11.60
N HIS A 337 7.54 -2.44 12.20
CA HIS A 337 7.98 -1.06 12.39
C HIS A 337 9.25 -1.01 13.25
N GLN A 338 9.27 -1.74 14.37
CA GLN A 338 10.44 -1.85 15.23
C GLN A 338 11.63 -2.47 14.51
N LEU A 339 11.47 -3.60 13.79
CA LEU A 339 12.55 -4.18 12.99
C LEU A 339 13.07 -3.20 11.94
N ASN A 340 12.20 -2.47 11.24
CA ASN A 340 12.63 -1.46 10.28
C ASN A 340 13.43 -0.32 10.92
N THR A 341 13.17 -0.02 12.20
CA THR A 341 13.99 0.95 12.95
C THR A 341 15.29 0.37 13.50
N VAL A 342 15.35 -0.93 13.83
CA VAL A 342 16.48 -1.56 14.55
C VAL A 342 17.41 -2.41 13.65
N SER A 343 16.92 -2.96 12.54
CA SER A 343 17.60 -4.02 11.77
C SER A 343 18.81 -3.60 10.94
N THR A 344 19.25 -2.35 10.96
CA THR A 344 20.63 -2.03 10.58
C THR A 344 21.13 -0.89 11.47
N PRO A 345 22.18 -1.09 12.30
CA PRO A 345 22.95 0.06 12.78
C PRO A 345 23.44 0.77 11.52
N ARG A 346 22.79 1.90 11.19
CA ARG A 346 23.16 2.68 10.02
C ARG A 346 24.63 3.05 10.20
N PRO A 347 25.49 2.83 9.18
CA PRO A 347 26.87 3.27 9.26
C PRO A 347 26.89 4.76 9.63
N ASP A 348 27.82 5.18 10.48
CA ASP A 348 28.07 6.60 10.65
C ASP A 348 28.55 7.15 9.31
N TRP A 349 27.64 7.81 8.59
CA TRP A 349 27.90 8.29 7.24
C TRP A 349 29.03 9.32 7.20
N ASN A 350 29.33 9.98 8.32
CA ASN A 350 30.47 10.88 8.43
C ASN A 350 31.79 10.11 8.45
N GLU A 351 31.84 8.98 9.17
CA GLU A 351 33.00 8.08 9.19
C GLU A 351 33.23 7.41 7.82
N VAL A 352 32.15 7.07 7.11
CA VAL A 352 32.24 6.57 5.72
C VAL A 352 32.87 7.62 4.81
N GLY A 353 32.41 8.87 4.89
CA GLY A 353 32.98 9.99 4.12
C GLY A 353 34.46 10.25 4.42
N ARG A 354 34.90 10.09 5.67
CA ARG A 354 36.32 10.22 6.06
C ARG A 354 37.21 9.14 5.45
N ARG A 355 36.69 7.94 5.22
CA ARG A 355 37.47 6.81 4.67
C ARG A 355 37.50 6.77 3.15
N LEU A 356 36.62 7.52 2.48
CA LEU A 356 36.60 7.62 1.03
C LEU A 356 37.69 8.56 0.52
N PRO A 357 38.26 8.28 -0.68
CA PRO A 357 39.28 9.14 -1.30
C PRO A 357 38.82 10.58 -1.57
N CYS A 358 37.51 10.80 -1.70
CA CYS A 358 36.92 12.12 -1.93
C CYS A 358 36.86 13.00 -0.67
N GLY A 359 37.01 12.42 0.52
CA GLY A 359 36.99 13.10 1.81
C GLY A 359 35.59 13.52 2.30
N GLU A 360 35.48 13.76 3.61
CA GLU A 360 34.22 13.99 4.33
C GLU A 360 33.38 15.14 3.75
N ASN A 361 34.01 16.25 3.37
CA ASN A 361 33.29 17.42 2.85
C ASN A 361 32.61 17.14 1.50
N LYS A 362 33.32 16.51 0.55
CA LYS A 362 32.75 16.19 -0.77
C LYS A 362 31.69 15.09 -0.68
N TRP A 363 31.90 14.13 0.22
CA TRP A 363 30.90 13.11 0.53
C TRP A 363 29.61 13.71 1.09
N ASN A 364 29.73 14.65 2.03
CA ASN A 364 28.57 15.31 2.64
C ASN A 364 27.84 16.22 1.64
N GLU A 365 28.57 16.92 0.77
CA GLU A 365 28.00 17.69 -0.35
C GLU A 365 27.27 16.79 -1.36
N ALA A 366 27.86 15.66 -1.74
CA ALA A 366 27.28 14.72 -2.71
C ALA A 366 26.07 13.94 -2.15
N THR A 367 26.04 13.71 -0.83
CA THR A 367 24.98 12.92 -0.18
C THR A 367 23.97 13.78 0.60
N GLN A 368 24.00 15.11 0.41
CA GLN A 368 23.08 16.02 1.08
C GLN A 368 21.64 15.77 0.62
N GLY A 369 20.72 15.56 1.57
CA GLY A 369 19.30 15.29 1.28
C GLY A 369 18.96 13.84 0.91
N MET A 370 19.95 12.96 0.75
CA MET A 370 19.71 11.54 0.47
C MET A 370 19.34 10.74 1.72
N THR A 371 18.40 9.81 1.59
CA THR A 371 18.09 8.79 2.60
C THR A 371 19.28 7.84 2.78
N SER A 372 19.42 7.18 3.93
CA SER A 372 20.57 6.28 4.17
C SER A 372 20.66 5.12 3.17
N ARG A 373 19.55 4.69 2.56
CA ARG A 373 19.54 3.70 1.48
C ARG A 373 20.14 4.27 0.19
N GLU A 374 19.81 5.51 -0.14
CA GLU A 374 20.37 6.21 -1.30
C GLU A 374 21.86 6.52 -1.10
N LYS A 375 22.28 6.88 0.13
CA LYS A 375 23.70 7.04 0.48
C LYS A 375 24.49 5.73 0.31
N LEU A 376 23.90 4.59 0.69
CA LEU A 376 24.50 3.28 0.48
C LEU A 376 24.67 2.97 -1.02
N ASN A 377 23.64 3.23 -1.83
CA ASN A 377 23.71 3.02 -3.27
C ASN A 377 24.76 3.94 -3.93
N HIS A 378 24.87 5.19 -3.48
CA HIS A 378 25.90 6.11 -3.94
C HIS A 378 27.32 5.63 -3.55
N LEU A 379 27.48 5.12 -2.33
CA LEU A 379 28.74 4.50 -1.88
C LEU A 379 29.12 3.30 -2.77
N LEU A 380 28.19 2.40 -3.06
CA LEU A 380 28.43 1.23 -3.91
C LEU A 380 28.86 1.65 -5.32
N HIS A 381 28.22 2.67 -5.88
CA HIS A 381 28.59 3.20 -7.19
C HIS A 381 29.99 3.84 -7.19
N GLU A 382 30.34 4.60 -6.15
CA GLU A 382 31.70 5.16 -5.97
C GLU A 382 32.73 4.05 -5.77
N MET A 383 32.43 3.02 -5.00
CA MET A 383 33.32 1.86 -4.80
C MET A 383 33.51 1.06 -6.09
N ASP A 384 32.47 0.87 -6.90
CA ASP A 384 32.55 0.25 -8.22
C ASP A 384 33.36 1.11 -9.22
N ALA A 385 33.24 2.43 -9.12
CA ALA A 385 34.05 3.36 -9.91
C ALA A 385 35.54 3.28 -9.51
N ILE A 386 35.84 3.23 -8.20
CA ILE A 386 37.19 3.07 -7.67
C ILE A 386 37.77 1.68 -8.02
N GLY A 387 36.95 0.61 -7.94
CA GLY A 387 37.36 -0.76 -8.29
C GLY A 387 37.68 -0.95 -9.77
N LYS A 388 37.05 -0.17 -10.65
CA LYS A 388 37.37 -0.14 -12.10
C LYS A 388 38.67 0.60 -12.42
N GLU A 389 39.20 1.43 -11.51
CA GLU A 389 40.48 2.12 -11.68
C GLU A 389 41.69 1.27 -11.27
N THR A 390 41.50 0.15 -10.56
CA THR A 390 42.57 -0.79 -10.17
C THR A 390 42.37 -2.20 -10.73
N ASN A 391 42.78 -2.40 -11.99
CA ASN A 391 43.09 -3.67 -12.69
C ASN A 391 41.94 -4.40 -13.46
N PRO A 392 42.19 -4.93 -14.68
CA PRO A 392 41.21 -5.67 -15.48
C PRO A 392 41.38 -7.20 -15.33
N GLN A 393 40.34 -7.90 -14.86
CA GLN A 393 39.93 -9.30 -15.16
C GLN A 393 39.04 -9.83 -14.01
N PRO A 394 37.88 -10.46 -14.28
CA PRO A 394 37.13 -11.15 -13.24
C PRO A 394 37.63 -12.60 -13.12
N THR A 395 38.44 -12.89 -12.11
CA THR A 395 38.54 -14.26 -11.60
C THR A 395 37.28 -14.57 -10.79
N SER A 396 36.58 -15.61 -11.21
CA SER A 396 35.43 -16.21 -10.54
C SER A 396 35.63 -16.30 -9.02
N PHE A 397 34.85 -15.53 -8.26
CA PHE A 397 34.62 -15.83 -6.86
C PHE A 397 33.34 -16.66 -6.74
N SER A 398 33.55 -17.94 -6.43
CA SER A 398 32.52 -18.88 -6.01
C SER A 398 31.92 -18.39 -4.68
N ALA A 399 30.70 -17.87 -4.73
CA ALA A 399 29.87 -17.70 -3.55
C ALA A 399 29.06 -18.99 -3.34
N LYS A 400 29.54 -19.84 -2.44
CA LYS A 400 28.67 -20.80 -1.75
C LYS A 400 27.75 -20.01 -0.83
N ALA A 401 26.58 -19.64 -1.32
CA ALA A 401 25.42 -19.36 -0.50
C ALA A 401 24.48 -20.55 -0.64
N SER A 402 24.41 -21.37 0.40
CA SER A 402 23.40 -22.40 0.55
C SER A 402 22.03 -21.73 0.60
N LEU A 403 21.29 -21.78 -0.51
CA LEU A 403 19.85 -21.65 -0.52
C LEU A 403 19.29 -22.94 0.08
N VAL A 404 18.89 -22.86 1.35
CA VAL A 404 17.92 -23.82 1.90
C VAL A 404 16.60 -23.51 1.19
N SER A 405 16.28 -24.33 0.20
CA SER A 405 14.95 -24.42 -0.37
C SER A 405 13.99 -24.91 0.71
N GLY A 406 13.25 -24.00 1.33
CA GLY A 406 12.00 -24.35 1.99
C GLY A 406 11.02 -24.79 0.91
N HIS A 407 10.61 -26.05 0.98
CA HIS A 407 9.43 -26.57 0.29
C HIS A 407 8.25 -25.64 0.59
N SER A 408 7.74 -24.95 -0.43
CA SER A 408 6.36 -24.48 -0.42
C SER A 408 5.55 -25.58 -1.08
N ASP A 409 4.82 -26.33 -0.26
CA ASP A 409 3.78 -27.23 -0.72
C ASP A 409 2.75 -26.41 -1.50
N GLN A 410 2.70 -26.66 -2.81
CA GLN A 410 1.56 -26.35 -3.64
C GLN A 410 0.52 -27.43 -3.40
N ASN A 411 -0.59 -27.09 -2.73
CA ASN A 411 -1.93 -27.61 -2.98
C ASN A 411 -2.88 -27.07 -1.91
N THR A 412 -3.77 -26.16 -2.31
CA THR A 412 -5.24 -26.29 -2.26
C THR A 412 -5.85 -24.89 -2.47
N ASP A 413 -5.78 -24.39 -3.70
CA ASP A 413 -6.66 -23.32 -4.20
C ASP A 413 -7.51 -23.96 -5.30
N ALA A 414 -8.58 -24.63 -4.89
CA ALA A 414 -9.62 -25.13 -5.79
C ALA A 414 -11.01 -25.26 -5.15
N ASP A 415 -11.14 -25.11 -3.82
CA ASP A 415 -12.42 -25.36 -3.12
C ASP A 415 -13.13 -24.09 -2.59
N ALA A 416 -12.61 -22.89 -2.86
CA ALA A 416 -13.23 -21.65 -2.37
C ALA A 416 -14.33 -21.09 -3.28
N ASP A 417 -14.33 -21.41 -4.58
CA ASP A 417 -15.34 -20.90 -5.52
C ASP A 417 -16.64 -21.74 -5.53
N ASN A 418 -16.61 -22.99 -5.03
CA ASN A 418 -17.79 -23.86 -5.01
C ASN A 418 -18.68 -23.68 -3.76
N ALA A 419 -18.23 -22.92 -2.75
CA ALA A 419 -18.96 -22.72 -1.49
C ALA A 419 -19.88 -21.48 -1.49
N MET A 420 -19.67 -20.52 -2.40
CA MET A 420 -20.56 -19.36 -2.54
C MET A 420 -21.75 -19.61 -3.48
N GLU A 421 -21.66 -20.59 -4.38
CA GLU A 421 -22.76 -20.91 -5.30
C GLU A 421 -23.83 -21.81 -4.65
N GLU A 422 -23.44 -22.66 -3.69
CA GLU A 422 -24.37 -23.51 -2.93
C GLU A 422 -25.20 -22.75 -1.87
N PHE A 423 -24.77 -21.55 -1.48
CA PHE A 423 -25.49 -20.69 -0.52
C PHE A 423 -26.57 -19.83 -1.21
N PHE A 424 -26.44 -19.55 -2.51
CA PHE A 424 -27.44 -18.79 -3.26
C PHE A 424 -28.61 -19.67 -3.75
N GLU A 425 -28.41 -20.97 -3.94
CA GLU A 425 -29.47 -21.89 -4.37
C GLU A 425 -30.44 -22.32 -3.24
N GLN A 426 -30.08 -22.14 -1.97
CA GLN A 426 -30.96 -22.47 -0.83
C GLN A 426 -31.88 -21.32 -0.38
N VAL A 427 -31.68 -20.09 -0.87
CA VAL A 427 -32.53 -18.94 -0.54
C VAL A 427 -33.69 -18.76 -1.54
N GLU A 428 -33.65 -19.41 -2.70
CA GLU A 428 -34.70 -19.32 -3.72
C GLU A 428 -35.82 -20.39 -3.59
N LEU A 429 -35.78 -21.24 -2.56
CA LEU A 429 -36.72 -22.35 -2.36
C LEU A 429 -37.37 -22.44 -0.96
N ALA A 430 -37.33 -21.39 -0.14
CA ALA A 430 -37.97 -21.32 1.18
C ALA A 430 -39.14 -20.34 1.26
#